data_AF-A0A4Q6BMB4-F1
#
_entry.id   AF-A0A4Q6BMB4-F1
#
_cell.length_a   1.000
_cell.length_b   1.000
_cell.length_c   1.000
_cell.angle_alpha   90.00
_cell.angle_beta   90.00
_cell.angle_gamma   90.00
#
_symmetry.space_group_name_H-M   'P 1'
#
loop_
_entity.id
_entity.type
_entity.pdbx_description
1 polymer ?
#
loop_
_entity_poly.entity_id
_entity_poly.type
_entity_poly.pdbx_seq_one_letter_code
_entity_poly.pdbx_strand_id
1 'polypeptide(L)'
;PVYMATRSRVKAISFAFVAGLCEPIGALFAFGIMRFYWNDQLLGLLFAAVAGIMVFISLDQLLPHAERYGHHHYSIYGLVGGMVVMATSLLLVA
;
A
#
# COMPACT_ATOMS: atom_id res chain seq x y z
N PRO A 1 -8.73 11.29 -7.10
CA PRO A 1 -10.09 11.71 -7.58
C PRO A 1 -10.96 12.48 -6.57
N VAL A 2 -10.69 12.47 -5.25
CA VAL A 2 -11.51 13.20 -4.25
C VAL A 2 -11.44 14.72 -4.46
N TYR A 3 -10.23 15.27 -4.67
CA TYR A 3 -10.05 16.70 -4.94
C TYR A 3 -10.71 17.14 -6.25
N MET A 4 -10.56 16.36 -7.32
CA MET A 4 -11.18 16.68 -8.62
C MET A 4 -12.71 16.66 -8.56
N ALA A 5 -13.31 15.81 -7.72
CA ALA A 5 -14.76 15.72 -7.54
C ALA A 5 -15.34 16.80 -6.60
N THR A 6 -14.65 17.12 -5.50
CA THR A 6 -15.18 18.08 -4.49
C THR A 6 -14.59 19.48 -4.57
N ARG A 7 -13.55 19.71 -5.39
CA ARG A 7 -12.74 20.95 -5.51
C ARG A 7 -12.21 21.53 -4.19
N SER A 8 -12.38 20.83 -3.07
CA SER A 8 -11.96 21.25 -1.73
C SER A 8 -10.70 20.51 -1.30
N ARG A 9 -9.60 21.25 -1.12
CA ARG A 9 -8.31 20.70 -0.67
C ARG A 9 -8.40 20.10 0.73
N VAL A 10 -9.11 20.77 1.63
CA VAL A 10 -9.28 20.34 3.03
C VAL A 10 -9.99 18.99 3.11
N LYS A 11 -11.06 18.79 2.32
CA LYS A 11 -11.75 17.50 2.27
C LYS A 11 -10.85 16.39 1.70
N ALA A 12 -10.16 16.65 0.60
CA ALA A 12 -9.27 15.66 0.00
C ALA A 12 -8.16 15.20 0.95
N ILE A 13 -7.54 16.14 1.67
CA ILE A 13 -6.50 15.85 2.67
C ILE A 13 -7.08 15.10 3.86
N SER A 14 -8.23 15.53 4.39
CA SER A 14 -8.89 14.86 5.51
C SER A 14 -9.24 13.40 5.18
N PHE A 15 -9.81 13.13 4.00
CA PHE A 15 -10.10 11.76 3.57
C PHE A 15 -8.83 10.92 3.39
N ALA A 16 -7.76 11.48 2.82
CA ALA A 16 -6.48 10.78 2.70
C ALA A 16 -5.87 10.45 4.07
N PHE A 17 -5.99 11.38 5.03
CA PHE A 17 -5.51 11.18 6.39
C PHE A 17 -6.29 10.09 7.12
N VAL A 18 -7.62 10.12 7.06
CA VAL A 18 -8.47 9.08 7.66
C VAL A 18 -8.19 7.72 7.04
N ALA A 19 -8.00 7.64 5.72
CA ALA A 19 -7.62 6.40 5.05
C ALA A 19 -6.23 5.90 5.50
N GLY A 20 -5.26 6.80 5.64
CA GLY A 20 -3.93 6.44 6.16
C GLY A 20 -3.96 5.98 7.62
N LEU A 21 -4.84 6.54 8.46
CA LEU A 21 -5.03 6.10 9.85
C LEU A 21 -5.62 4.68 9.95
N CYS A 22 -6.26 4.15 8.90
CA CYS A 22 -6.77 2.78 8.94
C CYS A 22 -5.65 1.73 9.13
N GLU A 23 -4.44 1.96 8.62
CA GLU A 23 -3.30 1.04 8.78
C GLU A 23 -2.83 0.90 10.24
N PRO A 24 -2.47 1.97 10.96
CA PRO A 24 -2.05 1.85 12.36
C PRO A 24 -3.19 1.39 13.27
N ILE A 25 -4.44 1.78 12.98
CA ILE A 25 -5.60 1.30 13.72
C ILE A 25 -5.75 -0.22 13.51
N GLY A 26 -5.67 -0.69 12.26
CA GLY A 26 -5.70 -2.11 11.93
C GLY A 26 -4.58 -2.89 12.62
N ALA A 27 -3.36 -2.33 12.66
CA ALA A 27 -2.23 -2.91 13.37
C ALA A 27 -2.46 -3.00 14.89
N LEU A 28 -3.04 -1.97 15.51
CA LEU A 28 -3.39 -1.97 16.94
C LEU A 28 -4.47 -3.01 17.26
N PHE A 29 -5.51 -3.12 16.42
CA PHE A 29 -6.54 -4.15 16.56
C PHE A 29 -5.96 -5.55 16.41
N ALA A 30 -5.13 -5.77 15.38
CA ALA A 30 -4.45 -7.04 15.17
C ALA A 30 -3.54 -7.37 16.36
N PHE A 31 -2.75 -6.42 16.86
CA PHE A 31 -1.89 -6.60 18.04
C PHE A 31 -2.71 -7.00 19.29
N GLY A 32 -3.86 -6.35 19.52
CA GLY A 32 -4.73 -6.67 20.65
C GLY A 32 -5.33 -8.08 20.57
N ILE A 33 -5.79 -8.50 19.40
CA ILE A 33 -6.42 -9.82 19.18
C ILE A 33 -5.36 -10.94 19.16
N MET A 34 -4.20 -10.65 18.55
CA MET A 34 -3.23 -11.68 18.16
C MET A 34 -2.17 -11.95 19.24
N ARG A 35 -2.16 -11.18 20.35
CA ARG A 35 -1.28 -11.39 21.51
C ARG A 35 -1.31 -12.82 22.07
N PHE A 36 -2.43 -13.54 21.93
CA PHE A 36 -2.58 -14.92 22.41
C PHE A 36 -2.25 -16.00 21.36
N TYR A 37 -2.22 -15.66 20.07
CA TYR A 37 -2.13 -16.61 18.95
C TYR A 37 -0.85 -16.47 18.13
N TRP A 38 0.19 -15.83 18.68
CA TRP A 38 1.45 -15.61 17.97
C TRP A 38 2.18 -16.93 17.69
N ASN A 39 2.21 -17.31 16.42
CA ASN A 39 2.97 -18.43 15.87
C ASN A 39 3.59 -17.98 14.53
N ASP A 40 4.86 -18.29 14.31
CA ASP A 40 5.62 -17.91 13.11
C ASP A 40 4.94 -18.38 11.81
N GLN A 41 4.26 -19.53 11.83
CA GLN A 41 3.52 -20.06 10.69
C GLN A 41 2.31 -19.19 10.32
N LEU A 42 1.56 -18.74 11.33
CA LEU A 42 0.40 -17.88 11.14
C LEU A 42 0.82 -16.50 10.60
N LEU A 43 1.93 -15.97 11.13
CA LEU A 43 2.50 -14.71 10.69
C LEU A 43 2.97 -14.79 9.23
N GLY A 44 3.66 -15.86 8.86
CA GLY A 44 4.08 -16.12 7.48
C GLY A 44 2.91 -16.22 6.51
N LEU A 45 1.83 -16.93 6.89
CA LEU A 45 0.63 -17.06 6.08
C LEU A 45 -0.08 -15.71 5.89
N LEU A 46 -0.20 -14.92 6.97
CA LEU A 46 -0.81 -13.59 6.92
C LEU A 46 0.01 -12.63 6.05
N PHE A 47 1.34 -12.58 6.22
CA PHE A 47 2.19 -11.75 5.38
C PHE A 47 2.14 -12.19 3.91
N ALA A 48 2.11 -13.48 3.61
CA ALA A 48 1.95 -13.97 2.24
C ALA A 48 0.60 -13.53 1.64
N ALA A 49 -0.49 -13.63 2.41
CA ALA A 49 -1.81 -13.19 1.97
C ALA A 49 -1.86 -11.67 1.71
N VAL A 50 -1.34 -10.87 2.63
CA VAL A 50 -1.29 -9.41 2.50
C VAL A 50 -0.40 -8.99 1.33
N ALA A 51 0.78 -9.61 1.18
CA ALA A 51 1.68 -9.36 0.06
C ALA A 51 1.00 -9.64 -1.28
N GLY A 52 0.28 -10.76 -1.40
CA GLY A 52 -0.49 -11.10 -2.60
C GLY A 52 -1.56 -10.07 -2.94
N ILE A 53 -2.33 -9.61 -1.93
CA ILE A 53 -3.35 -8.56 -2.12
C ILE A 53 -2.71 -7.26 -2.59
N MET A 54 -1.58 -6.84 -2.01
CA MET A 54 -0.90 -5.60 -2.37
C MET A 54 -0.29 -5.65 -3.79
N VAL A 55 0.24 -6.80 -4.21
CA VAL A 55 0.71 -7.01 -5.59
C VAL A 55 -0.46 -6.88 -6.57
N PHE A 56 -1.60 -7.52 -6.27
CA PHE A 56 -2.80 -7.42 -7.10
C PHE A 56 -3.31 -5.98 -7.20
N ILE A 57 -3.48 -5.27 -6.07
CA ILE A 57 -3.92 -3.86 -6.08
C ILE A 57 -2.93 -2.99 -6.89
N SER A 58 -1.63 -3.22 -6.75
CA SER A 58 -0.62 -2.43 -7.43
C SER A 58 -0.65 -2.63 -8.95
N LEU A 59 -0.75 -3.87 -9.41
CA LEU A 59 -0.70 -4.20 -10.84
C LEU A 59 -2.05 -4.03 -11.55
N ASP A 60 -3.16 -4.40 -10.93
CA ASP A 60 -4.48 -4.36 -11.57
C ASP A 60 -5.24 -3.06 -11.34
N GLN A 61 -5.00 -2.36 -10.23
CA GLN A 61 -5.70 -1.11 -9.94
C GLN A 61 -4.79 0.10 -10.13
N LEU A 62 -3.66 0.17 -9.42
CA LEU A 62 -2.82 1.37 -9.41
C LEU A 62 -2.11 1.60 -10.75
N LEU A 63 -1.54 0.56 -11.37
CA LEU A 63 -0.81 0.70 -12.64
C LEU A 63 -1.74 1.13 -13.80
N PRO A 64 -2.92 0.52 -14.03
CA PRO A 64 -3.82 0.96 -15.10
C PRO A 64 -4.40 2.35 -14.82
N HIS A 65 -4.61 2.71 -13.54
CA HIS A 65 -4.96 4.08 -13.18
C HIS A 65 -3.82 5.05 -13.51
N ALA A 66 -2.57 4.72 -13.19
CA ALA A 66 -1.41 5.55 -13.52
C ALA A 66 -1.23 5.72 -15.04
N GLU A 67 -1.43 4.66 -15.84
CA GLU A 67 -1.39 4.75 -17.31
C GLU A 67 -2.54 5.56 -17.92
N ARG A 68 -3.74 5.54 -17.32
CA ARG A 68 -4.85 6.37 -17.79
C ARG A 68 -4.66 7.86 -17.52
N TYR A 69 -3.92 8.23 -16.47
CA TYR A 69 -3.71 9.62 -16.06
C TYR A 69 -2.32 10.18 -16.40
N GLY A 70 -1.33 9.34 -16.78
CA GLY A 70 0.04 9.75 -17.13
C GLY A 70 0.55 9.07 -18.41
N HIS A 71 1.55 9.66 -19.09
CA HIS A 71 2.11 9.03 -20.29
C HIS A 71 2.70 7.65 -19.96
N HIS A 72 2.32 6.64 -20.74
CA HIS A 72 2.56 5.19 -20.54
C HIS A 72 3.97 4.82 -20.03
N HIS A 73 5.01 5.50 -20.52
CA HIS A 73 6.40 5.18 -20.14
C HIS A 73 6.78 5.61 -18.71
N TYR A 74 6.31 6.75 -18.20
CA TYR A 74 6.74 7.24 -16.89
C TYR A 74 6.19 6.39 -15.74
N SER A 75 4.98 5.84 -15.89
CA SER A 75 4.36 4.95 -14.89
C SER A 75 5.18 3.68 -14.70
N ILE A 76 5.66 3.08 -15.80
CA ILE A 76 6.47 1.86 -15.77
C ILE A 76 7.86 2.16 -15.18
N TYR A 77 8.50 3.27 -15.58
CA TYR A 77 9.79 3.66 -14.98
C TYR A 77 9.67 3.92 -13.48
N GLY A 78 8.57 4.53 -13.03
CA GLY A 78 8.29 4.73 -11.61
C GLY A 78 8.10 3.42 -10.85
N LEU A 79 7.37 2.46 -11.44
CA LEU A 79 7.19 1.12 -10.87
C LEU A 79 8.53 0.39 -10.71
N VAL A 80 9.33 0.33 -11.78
CA VAL A 80 10.65 -0.33 -11.78
C VAL A 80 11.59 0.36 -10.80
N GLY A 81 11.62 1.68 -10.78
CA GLY A 81 12.41 2.44 -9.80
C GLY A 81 12.00 2.14 -8.36
N GLY A 82 10.69 2.06 -8.07
CA GLY A 82 10.19 1.67 -6.76
C GLY A 82 10.63 0.26 -6.34
N MET A 83 10.58 -0.71 -7.26
CA MET A 83 11.07 -2.07 -7.01
C MET A 83 12.57 -2.09 -6.71
N VAL A 84 13.37 -1.30 -7.43
CA VAL A 84 14.81 -1.16 -7.16
C VAL A 84 15.06 -0.60 -5.77
N VAL A 85 14.38 0.49 -5.38
CA VAL A 85 14.50 1.10 -4.04
C VAL A 85 14.16 0.08 -2.94
N MET A 86 13.08 -0.68 -3.13
CA MET A 86 12.70 -1.72 -2.17
C MET A 86 13.72 -2.86 -2.10
N ALA A 87 14.20 -3.35 -3.24
CA ALA A 87 15.25 -4.37 -3.27
C ALA A 87 16.53 -3.90 -2.58
N THR A 88 16.96 -2.66 -2.83
CA THR A 88 18.14 -2.09 -2.14
C THR A 88 17.90 -1.90 -0.65
N SER A 89 16.69 -1.52 -0.23
CA SER A 89 16.35 -1.40 1.19
C SER A 89 16.42 -2.74 1.90
N LEU A 90 15.91 -3.81 1.27
CA LEU A 90 16.01 -5.17 1.80
C LEU A 90 17.47 -5.61 1.92
N LEU A 91 18.33 -5.32 0.94
CA LEU A 91 19.75 -5.67 1.02
C LEU A 91 20.51 -4.90 2.10
N LEU A 92 20.09 -3.67 2.43
CA LEU A 92 20.73 -2.85 3.46
C LEU A 92 20.24 -3.19 4.88
N VAL A 93 19.00 -3.68 5.01
CA VAL A 93 18.36 -4.01 6.30
C VAL A 93 18.49 -5.49 6.65
N ALA A 94 18.68 -6.38 5.67
CA ALA A 94 18.98 -7.81 5.86
C ALA A 94 20.39 -8.04 6.39
#